data_AF-A0A6I4IDV9-F1
#
_entry.id   AF-A0A6I4IDV9-F1
#
_cell.length_a   1.000
_cell.length_b   1.000
_cell.length_c   1.000
_cell.angle_alpha   90.00
_cell.angle_beta   90.00
_cell.angle_gamma   90.00
#
_symmetry.space_group_name_H-M   'P 1'
#
loop_
_entity.id
_entity.type
_entity.pdbx_description
1 polymer ?
#
loop_
_entity_poly.entity_id
_entity_poly.type
_entity_poly.pdbx_seq_one_letter_code
_entity_poly.pdbx_strand_id
1 'polypeptide(L)'
;MKQVFWILLAGLFSGISHCVTAQPSHPTVDGPYIFYKGDYGYAKRIEKKGKKLKLKIDSFKVSDRADTKFRVDVDGYPDWSFTVKLKKKISPRSASFSGSEPMLFLSDIEGEFTAFREILLANNVIDSNYNWLFGKGRLVIAGDLFDRGKQVTPYLWLLYKLEDDARAKGGDVNVILGNHDIMNFKGDYRYVQPLYWANAKLMHESYSDLHNADTELGRWLRSKNIIEKIGDMLVMHGGMSADALEQKLTVDEINNASRPYLDKSSKVTPDILKSFLGNQGVFWYRGYFTKSRASMQTVDATLKQYKVKYIVVGHTIIKQNIGLYYGGKVVGLDVNEHKGDRAAALYTKGKWYVLDASGNKKELIYNEDNDTIKTEDID
;
A
#
# COMPACT_ATOMS: atom_id res chain seq x y z
N MET A 1 -12.00 60.96 -32.95
CA MET A 1 -12.35 60.45 -31.60
C MET A 1 -12.09 58.95 -31.59
N LYS A 2 -11.65 58.43 -30.45
CA LYS A 2 -10.68 57.34 -30.28
C LYS A 2 -11.19 55.92 -30.63
N GLN A 3 -10.27 55.11 -31.18
CA GLN A 3 -10.37 53.67 -31.40
C GLN A 3 -10.52 52.90 -30.07
N VAL A 4 -11.34 51.85 -30.07
CA VAL A 4 -11.51 50.91 -28.95
C VAL A 4 -10.62 49.69 -29.22
N PHE A 5 -9.60 49.51 -28.37
CA PHE A 5 -8.80 48.29 -28.26
C PHE A 5 -9.48 47.34 -27.28
N TRP A 6 -9.70 46.08 -27.68
CA TRP A 6 -10.00 44.99 -26.76
C TRP A 6 -8.68 44.39 -26.26
N ILE A 7 -8.39 44.59 -24.98
CA ILE A 7 -7.27 43.95 -24.28
C ILE A 7 -7.78 42.60 -23.76
N LEU A 8 -7.15 41.51 -24.20
CA LEU A 8 -7.24 40.20 -23.54
C LEU A 8 -6.64 40.30 -22.13
N LEU A 9 -7.46 40.14 -21.10
CA LEU A 9 -6.97 39.88 -19.75
C LEU A 9 -6.57 38.39 -19.65
N ALA A 10 -5.26 38.14 -19.64
CA ALA A 10 -4.70 36.89 -19.14
C ALA A 10 -4.94 36.84 -17.62
N GLY A 11 -5.70 35.84 -17.17
CA GLY A 11 -5.89 35.56 -15.75
C GLY A 11 -4.60 35.10 -15.11
N LEU A 12 -3.93 35.99 -14.39
CA LEU A 12 -2.89 35.66 -13.41
C LEU A 12 -3.55 34.95 -12.22
N PHE A 13 -3.44 33.63 -12.18
CA PHE A 13 -3.63 32.88 -10.93
C PHE A 13 -2.45 33.21 -10.01
N SER A 14 -2.63 34.19 -9.12
CA SER A 14 -1.76 34.41 -7.99
C SER A 14 -1.89 33.22 -7.04
N GLY A 15 -0.88 32.34 -7.08
CA GLY A 15 -0.69 31.30 -6.08
C GLY A 15 -0.47 31.93 -4.72
N ILE A 16 -1.54 32.03 -3.93
CA ILE A 16 -1.44 32.23 -2.49
C ILE A 16 -0.77 30.97 -1.96
N SER A 17 0.53 31.08 -1.66
CA SER A 17 1.24 30.16 -0.79
C SER A 17 0.49 30.12 0.53
N HIS A 18 -0.39 29.12 0.68
CA HIS A 18 -0.91 28.75 1.97
C HIS A 18 0.28 28.21 2.76
N CYS A 19 0.84 29.06 3.61
CA CYS A 19 1.59 28.62 4.77
C CYS A 19 0.65 27.69 5.55
N VAL A 20 0.82 26.38 5.37
CA VAL A 20 0.12 25.38 6.17
C VAL A 20 0.65 25.51 7.58
N THR A 21 0.01 26.34 8.38
CA THR A 21 0.07 26.20 9.83
C THR A 21 -0.61 24.87 10.14
N ALA A 22 0.19 23.81 10.30
CA ALA A 22 -0.32 22.51 10.69
C ALA A 22 -1.03 22.66 12.04
N GLN A 23 -2.36 22.50 12.04
CA GLN A 23 -3.13 22.35 13.26
C GLN A 23 -2.57 21.16 14.04
N PRO A 24 -2.18 21.30 15.32
CA PRO A 24 -1.86 20.13 16.12
C PRO A 24 -3.16 19.36 16.34
N SER A 25 -3.34 18.23 15.65
CA SER A 25 -4.33 17.25 16.08
C SER A 25 -3.82 16.60 17.37
N HIS A 26 -4.74 16.31 18.29
CA HIS A 26 -4.39 15.67 19.54
C HIS A 26 -3.78 14.28 19.29
N PRO A 27 -2.81 13.85 20.12
CA PRO A 27 -2.28 12.50 20.06
C PRO A 27 -3.40 11.47 20.30
N THR A 28 -3.17 10.23 19.89
CA THR A 28 -4.13 9.12 19.97
C THR A 28 -3.47 7.87 20.54
N VAL A 29 -4.24 6.80 20.77
CA VAL A 29 -3.64 5.47 20.99
C VAL A 29 -2.91 5.04 19.72
N ASP A 30 -1.65 4.61 19.86
CA ASP A 30 -0.80 4.27 18.71
C ASP A 30 0.39 3.40 19.12
N GLY A 31 0.98 2.70 18.15
CA GLY A 31 2.11 1.78 18.36
C GLY A 31 1.73 0.30 18.49
N PRO A 32 2.68 -0.56 18.91
CA PRO A 32 4.04 -0.18 19.27
C PRO A 32 4.95 0.08 18.07
N TYR A 33 5.89 0.99 18.25
CA TYR A 33 7.05 1.19 17.40
C TYR A 33 8.26 0.52 18.07
N ILE A 34 8.93 -0.37 17.35
CA ILE A 34 9.99 -1.21 17.92
C ILE A 34 11.35 -0.76 17.38
N PHE A 35 12.15 -0.20 18.29
CA PHE A 35 13.49 0.31 18.05
C PHE A 35 14.53 -0.67 18.61
N TYR A 36 15.74 -0.66 18.04
CA TYR A 36 16.83 -1.51 18.49
C TYR A 36 18.05 -0.68 18.87
N LYS A 37 18.65 -0.98 20.02
CA LYS A 37 19.87 -0.32 20.49
C LYS A 37 20.73 -1.33 21.26
N GLY A 38 21.89 -1.67 20.70
CA GLY A 38 22.73 -2.74 21.23
C GLY A 38 21.97 -4.07 21.27
N ASP A 39 22.07 -4.78 22.39
CA ASP A 39 21.44 -6.09 22.58
C ASP A 39 19.96 -6.02 22.99
N TYR A 40 19.33 -4.84 22.93
CA TYR A 40 17.95 -4.63 23.37
C TYR A 40 17.07 -4.04 22.27
N GLY A 41 15.83 -4.54 22.24
CA GLY A 41 14.71 -3.92 21.55
C GLY A 41 13.83 -3.14 22.52
N TYR A 42 13.24 -2.04 22.06
CA TYR A 42 12.37 -1.15 22.83
C TYR A 42 11.06 -0.94 22.08
N ALA A 43 9.94 -1.39 22.66
CA ALA A 43 8.61 -1.21 22.13
C ALA A 43 7.96 0.02 22.76
N LYS A 44 7.89 1.13 22.02
CA LYS A 44 7.24 2.38 22.43
C LYS A 44 5.79 2.41 21.94
N ARG A 45 4.83 2.66 22.83
CA ARG A 45 3.41 2.82 22.47
C ARG A 45 2.73 3.89 23.31
N ILE A 46 1.69 4.49 22.75
CA ILE A 46 0.83 5.44 23.44
C ILE A 46 -0.44 4.72 23.84
N GLU A 47 -0.65 4.56 25.15
CA GLU A 47 -1.82 3.89 25.71
C GLU A 47 -2.74 4.92 26.39
N LYS A 48 -4.03 4.62 26.43
CA LYS A 48 -5.00 5.38 27.22
C LYS A 48 -5.00 4.91 28.67
N LYS A 49 -4.69 5.81 29.61
CA LYS A 49 -4.81 5.58 31.06
C LYS A 49 -5.89 6.52 31.63
N GLY A 50 -7.12 6.02 31.74
CA GLY A 50 -8.28 6.84 32.10
C GLY A 50 -8.61 7.84 30.99
N LYS A 51 -8.61 9.14 31.32
CA LYS A 51 -8.82 10.23 30.34
C LYS A 51 -7.53 10.77 29.71
N LYS A 52 -6.36 10.29 30.12
CA LYS A 52 -5.05 10.78 29.65
C LYS A 52 -4.37 9.74 28.76
N LEU A 53 -3.61 10.23 27.79
CA LEU A 53 -2.66 9.41 27.02
C LEU A 53 -1.32 9.35 27.75
N LYS A 54 -0.66 8.20 27.71
CA LYS A 54 0.63 7.98 28.35
C LYS A 54 1.54 7.17 27.44
N LEU A 55 2.80 7.61 27.32
CA LEU A 55 3.86 6.80 26.75
C LEU A 55 4.14 5.59 27.65
N LYS A 56 4.22 4.41 27.04
CA LYS A 56 4.73 3.19 27.62
C LYS A 56 5.88 2.66 26.78
N ILE A 57 6.89 2.15 27.46
CA ILE A 57 8.08 1.57 26.84
C ILE A 57 8.31 0.22 27.52
N ASP A 58 8.23 -0.85 26.74
CA ASP A 58 8.70 -2.17 27.17
C ASP A 58 10.05 -2.46 26.49
N SER A 59 10.90 -3.27 27.11
CA SER A 59 12.16 -3.72 26.51
C SER A 59 12.26 -5.24 26.51
N PHE A 60 13.06 -5.77 25.59
CA PHE A 60 13.37 -7.19 25.48
C PHE A 60 14.80 -7.37 24.97
N LYS A 61 15.44 -8.50 25.28
CA LYS A 61 16.74 -8.83 24.70
C LYS A 61 16.56 -9.25 23.25
N VAL A 62 17.46 -8.83 22.37
CA VAL A 62 17.47 -9.23 20.95
C VAL A 62 17.58 -10.74 20.79
N SER A 63 18.24 -11.44 21.72
CA SER A 63 18.27 -12.91 21.78
C SER A 63 16.88 -13.54 21.86
N ASP A 64 15.93 -12.85 22.48
CA ASP A 64 14.58 -13.34 22.77
C ASP A 64 13.59 -12.88 21.69
N ARG A 65 14.06 -12.13 20.68
CA ARG A 65 13.23 -11.54 19.62
C ARG A 65 12.27 -12.54 19.00
N ALA A 66 12.74 -13.76 18.73
CA ALA A 66 11.92 -14.78 18.09
C ALA A 66 10.74 -15.26 18.95
N ASP A 67 10.67 -14.93 20.24
CA ASP A 67 9.58 -15.30 21.15
C ASP A 67 8.85 -14.09 21.75
N THR A 68 9.37 -12.88 21.55
CA THR A 68 8.73 -11.64 21.96
C THR A 68 7.36 -11.47 21.30
N LYS A 69 6.34 -11.24 22.14
CA LYS A 69 4.98 -10.89 21.75
C LYS A 69 4.59 -9.56 22.37
N PHE A 70 3.74 -8.82 21.67
CA PHE A 70 3.17 -7.56 22.18
C PHE A 70 1.75 -7.38 21.69
N ARG A 71 1.00 -6.59 22.45
CA ARG A 71 -0.35 -6.17 22.11
C ARG A 71 -0.29 -4.95 21.20
N VAL A 72 -1.15 -4.95 20.18
CA VAL A 72 -1.42 -3.83 19.28
C VAL A 72 -2.85 -3.38 19.57
N ASP A 73 -3.01 -2.11 19.91
CA ASP A 73 -4.31 -1.49 20.17
C ASP A 73 -4.77 -0.70 18.94
N VAL A 74 -6.08 -0.63 18.75
CA VAL A 74 -6.70 0.13 17.65
C VAL A 74 -7.45 1.31 18.28
N ASP A 75 -7.03 2.53 17.96
CA ASP A 75 -7.66 3.73 18.53
C ASP A 75 -9.15 3.78 18.20
N GLY A 76 -9.97 4.13 19.19
CA GLY A 76 -11.43 4.11 19.08
C GLY A 76 -12.09 2.73 19.25
N TYR A 77 -11.33 1.62 19.19
CA TYR A 77 -11.88 0.26 19.21
C TYR A 77 -11.16 -0.67 20.22
N PRO A 78 -11.51 -0.61 21.52
CA PRO A 78 -10.83 -1.38 22.57
C PRO A 78 -10.84 -2.90 22.35
N ASP A 79 -11.93 -3.42 21.78
CA ASP A 79 -12.14 -4.86 21.55
C ASP A 79 -11.45 -5.36 20.27
N TRP A 80 -10.81 -4.46 19.50
CA TRP A 80 -10.18 -4.79 18.22
C TRP A 80 -8.68 -5.02 18.34
N SER A 81 -8.14 -4.95 19.55
CA SER A 81 -6.74 -5.25 19.79
C SER A 81 -6.35 -6.68 19.43
N PHE A 82 -5.08 -6.89 19.10
CA PHE A 82 -4.54 -8.20 18.80
C PHE A 82 -3.09 -8.36 19.26
N THR A 83 -2.61 -9.61 19.31
CA THR A 83 -1.23 -9.92 19.71
C THR A 83 -0.40 -10.25 18.48
N VAL A 84 0.76 -9.62 18.37
CA VAL A 84 1.76 -9.89 17.34
C VAL A 84 2.97 -10.54 17.97
N LYS A 85 3.54 -11.54 17.26
CA LYS A 85 4.83 -12.16 17.58
C LYS A 85 5.87 -11.61 16.61
N LEU A 86 7.05 -11.23 17.11
CA LEU A 86 8.14 -10.78 16.25
C LEU A 86 8.67 -11.90 15.35
N LYS A 87 9.00 -11.55 14.12
CA LYS A 87 9.61 -12.44 13.12
C LYS A 87 11.02 -12.77 13.54
N LYS A 88 11.36 -14.06 13.46
CA LYS A 88 12.72 -14.56 13.65
C LYS A 88 13.71 -13.92 12.66
N LYS A 89 13.28 -13.73 11.41
CA LYS A 89 14.08 -13.12 10.35
C LYS A 89 13.19 -12.26 9.47
N ILE A 90 13.70 -11.09 9.11
CA ILE A 90 13.15 -10.25 8.05
C ILE A 90 14.14 -10.30 6.90
N SER A 91 13.68 -10.74 5.74
CA SER A 91 14.47 -10.74 4.52
C SER A 91 13.55 -10.60 3.32
N PRO A 92 14.04 -10.02 2.22
CA PRO A 92 13.30 -10.01 0.96
C PRO A 92 12.88 -11.42 0.56
N ARG A 93 11.71 -11.52 -0.06
CA ARG A 93 11.18 -12.75 -0.63
C ARG A 93 11.41 -12.75 -2.14
N SER A 94 11.32 -13.92 -2.78
CA SER A 94 11.23 -13.98 -4.25
C SER A 94 10.06 -13.12 -4.74
N ALA A 95 10.16 -12.57 -5.94
CA ALA A 95 9.08 -11.83 -6.58
C ALA A 95 8.19 -12.71 -7.46
N SER A 96 8.41 -14.03 -7.50
CA SER A 96 7.64 -14.97 -8.32
C SER A 96 6.97 -16.05 -7.46
N PHE A 97 5.67 -16.25 -7.65
CA PHE A 97 4.85 -17.17 -6.86
C PHE A 97 3.89 -17.96 -7.74
N SER A 98 3.43 -19.12 -7.24
CA SER A 98 2.31 -19.85 -7.85
C SER A 98 0.99 -19.12 -7.62
N GLY A 99 0.00 -19.35 -8.50
CA GLY A 99 -1.32 -18.70 -8.44
C GLY A 99 -2.48 -19.67 -8.64
N SER A 100 -2.35 -20.91 -8.17
CA SER A 100 -3.40 -21.95 -8.31
C SER A 100 -4.51 -21.83 -7.26
N GLU A 101 -4.25 -21.16 -6.15
CA GLU A 101 -5.17 -21.00 -5.03
C GLU A 101 -5.99 -19.70 -5.18
N PRO A 102 -7.12 -19.54 -4.45
CA PRO A 102 -7.86 -18.29 -4.44
C PRO A 102 -7.01 -17.11 -3.96
N MET A 103 -7.15 -15.96 -4.61
CA MET A 103 -6.38 -14.75 -4.29
C MET A 103 -7.32 -13.56 -4.11
N LEU A 104 -7.28 -12.93 -2.94
CA LEU A 104 -7.97 -11.69 -2.64
C LEU A 104 -6.99 -10.52 -2.81
N PHE A 105 -7.37 -9.51 -3.57
CA PHE A 105 -6.59 -8.33 -3.88
C PHE A 105 -7.25 -7.09 -3.30
N LEU A 106 -6.42 -6.25 -2.68
CA LEU A 106 -6.73 -4.93 -2.16
C LEU A 106 -5.60 -3.97 -2.54
N SER A 107 -5.87 -2.68 -2.53
CA SER A 107 -4.89 -1.61 -2.75
C SER A 107 -5.33 -0.37 -2.00
N ASP A 108 -4.42 0.58 -1.77
CA ASP A 108 -4.77 1.96 -1.38
C ASP A 108 -5.62 2.05 -0.09
N ILE A 109 -5.40 1.12 0.84
CA ILE A 109 -6.08 1.13 2.15
C ILE A 109 -5.67 2.36 2.96
N GLU A 110 -4.43 2.86 2.78
CA GLU A 110 -3.97 4.13 3.34
C GLU A 110 -4.32 4.28 4.83
N GLY A 111 -4.05 3.25 5.63
CA GLY A 111 -4.31 3.28 7.08
C GLY A 111 -5.78 3.29 7.52
N GLU A 112 -6.75 3.03 6.64
CA GLU A 112 -8.17 2.82 6.97
C GLU A 112 -8.42 1.40 7.52
N PHE A 113 -7.91 1.15 8.73
CA PHE A 113 -7.96 -0.18 9.36
C PHE A 113 -9.38 -0.76 9.49
N THR A 114 -10.38 0.10 9.70
CA THR A 114 -11.78 -0.33 9.80
C THR A 114 -12.26 -0.98 8.51
N ALA A 115 -12.03 -0.33 7.36
CA ALA A 115 -12.39 -0.86 6.06
C ALA A 115 -11.67 -2.18 5.76
N PHE A 116 -10.35 -2.20 5.99
CA PHE A 116 -9.54 -3.41 5.83
C PHE A 116 -10.07 -4.58 6.66
N ARG A 117 -10.32 -4.36 7.96
CA ARG A 117 -10.84 -5.38 8.87
C ARG A 117 -12.20 -5.91 8.42
N GLU A 118 -13.12 -5.02 8.07
CA GLU A 118 -14.49 -5.40 7.68
C GLU A 118 -14.51 -6.23 6.39
N ILE A 119 -13.75 -5.82 5.37
CA ILE A 119 -13.61 -6.59 4.12
C ILE A 119 -13.06 -7.99 4.41
N LEU A 120 -12.01 -8.11 5.22
CA LEU A 120 -11.41 -9.42 5.52
C LEU A 120 -12.35 -10.32 6.33
N LEU A 121 -13.13 -9.76 7.26
CA LEU A 121 -14.12 -10.50 8.05
C LEU A 121 -15.28 -10.98 7.17
N ALA A 122 -15.89 -10.07 6.41
CA ALA A 122 -17.05 -10.35 5.57
C ALA A 122 -16.74 -11.44 4.52
N ASN A 123 -15.49 -11.53 4.09
CA ASN A 123 -15.03 -12.47 3.07
C ASN A 123 -14.30 -13.70 3.64
N ASN A 124 -14.42 -13.96 4.95
CA ASN A 124 -13.83 -15.11 5.65
C ASN A 124 -12.32 -15.28 5.41
N VAL A 125 -11.59 -14.16 5.29
CA VAL A 125 -10.12 -14.19 5.25
C VAL A 125 -9.55 -14.32 6.65
N ILE A 126 -10.21 -13.67 7.61
CA ILE A 126 -9.86 -13.73 9.03
C ILE A 126 -11.12 -13.92 9.89
N ASP A 127 -10.94 -14.37 11.13
CA ASP A 127 -11.97 -14.28 12.17
C ASP A 127 -11.88 -12.96 12.97
N SER A 128 -12.79 -12.77 13.93
CA SER A 128 -12.83 -11.57 14.78
C SER A 128 -11.60 -11.40 15.68
N ASN A 129 -10.81 -12.46 15.87
CA ASN A 129 -9.54 -12.48 16.60
C ASN A 129 -8.32 -12.36 15.66
N TYR A 130 -8.55 -12.05 14.38
CA TYR A 130 -7.53 -11.93 13.34
C TYR A 130 -6.75 -13.22 13.06
N ASN A 131 -7.37 -14.39 13.30
CA ASN A 131 -6.81 -15.66 12.88
C ASN A 131 -7.09 -15.88 11.39
N TRP A 132 -6.12 -16.40 10.66
CA TRP A 132 -6.24 -16.71 9.24
C TRP A 132 -7.27 -17.82 8.97
N LEU A 133 -8.26 -17.52 8.13
CA LEU A 133 -9.32 -18.44 7.70
C LEU A 133 -9.29 -18.76 6.20
N PHE A 134 -8.48 -18.06 5.41
CA PHE A 134 -8.47 -18.21 3.95
C PHE A 134 -7.73 -19.46 3.44
N GLY A 135 -7.50 -20.46 4.29
CA GLY A 135 -6.85 -21.73 3.92
C GLY A 135 -5.52 -21.53 3.20
N LYS A 136 -5.38 -22.13 2.01
CA LYS A 136 -4.22 -21.97 1.12
C LYS A 136 -4.29 -20.74 0.23
N GLY A 137 -5.34 -19.93 0.37
CA GLY A 137 -5.53 -18.73 -0.40
C GLY A 137 -4.46 -17.67 -0.10
N ARG A 138 -4.54 -16.57 -0.83
CA ARG A 138 -3.58 -15.48 -0.74
C ARG A 138 -4.29 -14.15 -0.56
N LEU A 139 -3.74 -13.31 0.33
CA LEU A 139 -4.07 -11.89 0.38
C LEU A 139 -2.95 -11.11 -0.33
N VAL A 140 -3.31 -10.25 -1.27
CA VAL A 140 -2.36 -9.41 -2.02
C VAL A 140 -2.73 -7.95 -1.80
N ILE A 141 -1.80 -7.17 -1.28
CA ILE A 141 -1.91 -5.72 -1.12
C ILE A 141 -1.04 -5.05 -2.19
N ALA A 142 -1.67 -4.34 -3.12
CA ALA A 142 -1.03 -3.71 -4.27
C ALA A 142 -0.57 -2.27 -3.99
N GLY A 143 -0.01 -2.00 -2.81
CA GLY A 143 0.58 -0.70 -2.47
C GLY A 143 -0.28 0.17 -1.55
N ASP A 144 0.32 1.32 -1.23
CA ASP A 144 -0.21 2.43 -0.43
C ASP A 144 -0.75 2.00 0.94
N LEU A 145 0.22 1.67 1.80
CA LEU A 145 -0.01 1.26 3.17
C LEU A 145 -0.13 2.45 4.13
N PHE A 146 0.52 3.57 3.77
CA PHE A 146 0.70 4.76 4.57
C PHE A 146 -0.27 5.89 4.22
N ASP A 147 -0.18 6.96 5.02
CA ASP A 147 -0.83 8.25 4.82
C ASP A 147 -2.36 8.23 4.91
N ARG A 148 -2.97 9.43 4.89
CA ARG A 148 -4.41 9.73 4.93
C ARG A 148 -5.21 9.15 6.11
N GLY A 149 -5.19 7.85 6.37
CA GLY A 149 -5.87 7.21 7.48
C GLY A 149 -5.17 7.41 8.82
N LYS A 150 -5.94 7.16 9.88
CA LYS A 150 -5.53 7.40 11.28
C LYS A 150 -5.05 6.15 12.01
N GLN A 151 -5.07 4.99 11.33
CA GLN A 151 -4.81 3.68 11.92
C GLN A 151 -3.76 2.89 11.10
N VAL A 152 -2.72 3.58 10.60
CA VAL A 152 -1.61 2.98 9.81
C VAL A 152 -0.88 1.92 10.64
N THR A 153 -0.49 2.23 11.87
CA THR A 153 0.30 1.32 12.71
C THR A 153 -0.36 -0.04 12.96
N PRO A 154 -1.63 -0.12 13.43
CA PRO A 154 -2.30 -1.41 13.56
C PRO A 154 -2.51 -2.11 12.21
N TYR A 155 -2.70 -1.37 11.12
CA TYR A 155 -2.78 -1.97 9.78
C TYR A 155 -1.48 -2.67 9.36
N LEU A 156 -0.34 -2.00 9.51
CA LEU A 156 0.98 -2.59 9.23
C LEU A 156 1.25 -3.82 10.11
N TRP A 157 0.91 -3.75 11.40
CA TRP A 157 1.10 -4.87 12.32
C TRP A 157 0.20 -6.07 12.00
N LEU A 158 -1.03 -5.83 11.54
CA LEU A 158 -1.92 -6.89 11.12
C LEU A 158 -1.38 -7.60 9.88
N LEU A 159 -0.94 -6.86 8.86
CA LEU A 159 -0.26 -7.44 7.69
C LEU A 159 0.98 -8.24 8.08
N TYR A 160 1.82 -7.67 8.95
CA TYR A 160 3.01 -8.33 9.48
C TYR A 160 2.68 -9.68 10.13
N LYS A 161 1.63 -9.72 10.96
CA LYS A 161 1.14 -10.95 11.61
C LYS A 161 0.58 -11.95 10.59
N LEU A 162 -0.30 -11.51 9.70
CA LEU A 162 -0.98 -12.38 8.74
C LEU A 162 -0.02 -13.07 7.78
N GLU A 163 1.13 -12.46 7.44
CA GLU A 163 2.18 -13.14 6.65
C GLU A 163 2.63 -14.48 7.25
N ASP A 164 2.76 -14.57 8.58
CA ASP A 164 3.19 -15.81 9.23
C ASP A 164 2.01 -16.75 9.45
N ASP A 165 0.86 -16.22 9.84
CA ASP A 165 -0.35 -17.02 10.09
C ASP A 165 -0.86 -17.70 8.81
N ALA A 166 -0.87 -16.97 7.68
CA ALA A 166 -1.28 -17.51 6.39
C ALA A 166 -0.33 -18.64 5.97
N ARG A 167 0.98 -18.43 6.06
CA ARG A 167 1.98 -19.44 5.69
C ARG A 167 1.90 -20.68 6.58
N ALA A 168 1.60 -20.53 7.87
CA ALA A 168 1.36 -21.65 8.77
C ALA A 168 0.14 -22.51 8.37
N LYS A 169 -0.77 -21.97 7.54
CA LYS A 169 -1.93 -22.67 6.98
C LYS A 169 -1.77 -23.02 5.49
N GLY A 170 -0.59 -22.80 4.92
CA GLY A 170 -0.29 -23.06 3.51
C GLY A 170 -0.77 -21.97 2.56
N GLY A 171 -1.28 -20.85 3.07
CA GLY A 171 -1.60 -19.64 2.31
C GLY A 171 -0.45 -18.64 2.30
N ASP A 172 -0.74 -17.41 1.89
CA ASP A 172 0.28 -16.35 1.84
C ASP A 172 -0.30 -14.94 1.95
N VAL A 173 0.53 -13.99 2.39
CA VAL A 173 0.24 -12.56 2.28
C VAL A 173 1.38 -11.90 1.50
N ASN A 174 1.01 -11.19 0.44
CA ASN A 174 1.92 -10.46 -0.43
C ASN A 174 1.64 -8.98 -0.25
N VAL A 175 2.66 -8.24 0.18
CA VAL A 175 2.59 -6.80 0.37
C VAL A 175 3.56 -6.16 -0.61
N ILE A 176 3.01 -5.41 -1.54
CA ILE A 176 3.75 -4.66 -2.56
C ILE A 176 3.76 -3.20 -2.14
N LEU A 177 4.86 -2.49 -2.41
CA LEU A 177 5.00 -1.07 -2.07
C LEU A 177 4.34 -0.17 -3.13
N GLY A 178 3.63 0.86 -2.67
CA GLY A 178 3.07 1.94 -3.47
C GLY A 178 3.82 3.26 -3.34
N ASN A 179 3.27 4.34 -3.88
CA ASN A 179 3.94 5.63 -3.84
C ASN A 179 3.94 6.26 -2.45
N HIS A 180 2.86 6.15 -1.68
CA HIS A 180 2.78 6.70 -0.33
C HIS A 180 3.82 6.04 0.60
N ASP A 181 4.11 4.75 0.40
CA ASP A 181 5.15 4.04 1.14
C ASP A 181 6.55 4.61 0.85
N ILE A 182 6.86 4.82 -0.43
CA ILE A 182 8.16 5.34 -0.86
C ILE A 182 8.32 6.83 -0.54
N MET A 183 7.25 7.61 -0.61
CA MET A 183 7.22 9.00 -0.16
C MET A 183 7.65 9.09 1.31
N ASN A 184 7.04 8.27 2.16
CA ASN A 184 7.40 8.19 3.58
C ASN A 184 8.86 7.81 3.80
N PHE A 185 9.40 6.86 3.03
CA PHE A 185 10.81 6.49 3.15
C PHE A 185 11.78 7.60 2.73
N LYS A 186 11.35 8.47 1.81
CA LYS A 186 12.17 9.56 1.24
C LYS A 186 11.97 10.90 1.95
N GLY A 187 11.17 10.95 3.01
CA GLY A 187 10.93 12.17 3.76
C GLY A 187 9.85 13.09 3.19
N ASP A 188 9.04 12.60 2.26
CA ASP A 188 7.89 13.33 1.73
C ASP A 188 6.63 12.96 2.51
N TYR A 189 6.24 13.85 3.43
CA TYR A 189 5.18 13.59 4.41
C TYR A 189 3.91 14.41 4.17
N ARG A 190 3.70 14.90 2.94
CA ARG A 190 2.59 15.81 2.61
C ARG A 190 1.20 15.26 2.92
N TYR A 191 1.06 13.94 3.00
CA TYR A 191 -0.22 13.24 3.27
C TYR A 191 -0.28 12.58 4.65
N VAL A 192 0.74 12.75 5.49
CA VAL A 192 0.78 12.19 6.84
C VAL A 192 -0.19 12.93 7.75
N GLN A 193 -1.04 12.19 8.47
CA GLN A 193 -1.96 12.78 9.44
C GLN A 193 -1.21 13.49 10.58
N PRO A 194 -1.65 14.69 11.02
CA PRO A 194 -0.97 15.45 12.08
C PRO A 194 -0.79 14.68 13.41
N LEU A 195 -1.62 13.66 13.67
CA LEU A 195 -1.58 12.87 14.91
C LEU A 195 -0.24 12.13 15.05
N TYR A 196 0.35 11.67 13.95
CA TYR A 196 1.58 10.89 14.01
C TYR A 196 2.77 11.77 14.45
N TRP A 197 2.74 13.06 14.14
CA TRP A 197 3.72 14.02 14.65
C TRP A 197 3.57 14.26 16.15
N ALA A 198 2.32 14.40 16.62
CA ALA A 198 2.03 14.52 18.03
C ALA A 198 2.45 13.25 18.80
N ASN A 199 2.19 12.08 18.22
CA ASN A 199 2.57 10.78 18.77
C ASN A 199 4.10 10.60 18.82
N ALA A 200 4.81 10.92 17.72
CA ALA A 200 6.27 10.92 17.69
C ALA A 200 6.87 11.81 18.78
N LYS A 201 6.36 13.03 18.92
CA LYS A 201 6.79 13.96 19.97
C LYS A 201 6.55 13.40 21.38
N LEU A 202 5.41 12.76 21.64
CA LEU A 202 5.16 12.08 22.92
C LEU A 202 6.12 10.92 23.19
N MET A 203 6.59 10.25 22.14
CA MET A 203 7.58 9.16 22.23
C MET A 203 9.04 9.66 22.34
N HIS A 204 9.25 10.97 22.28
CA HIS A 204 10.57 11.61 22.15
C HIS A 204 11.31 11.18 20.88
N GLU A 205 10.58 11.06 19.78
CA GLU A 205 11.10 10.69 18.45
C GLU A 205 10.67 11.72 17.40
N SER A 206 11.30 11.71 16.23
CA SER A 206 10.76 12.35 15.04
C SER A 206 9.83 11.39 14.29
N TYR A 207 8.94 11.91 13.43
CA TYR A 207 8.10 11.05 12.59
C TYR A 207 8.94 10.13 11.69
N SER A 208 10.04 10.64 11.13
CA SER A 208 11.00 9.86 10.33
C SER A 208 11.57 8.66 11.07
N ASP A 209 11.73 8.74 12.39
CA ASP A 209 12.33 7.66 13.18
C ASP A 209 11.39 6.48 13.34
N LEU A 210 10.06 6.70 13.30
CA LEU A 210 9.05 5.67 13.57
C LEU A 210 9.13 4.46 12.64
N HIS A 211 9.54 4.67 11.39
CA HIS A 211 9.67 3.63 10.35
C HIS A 211 11.04 3.66 9.66
N ASN A 212 12.07 4.19 10.33
CA ASN A 212 13.43 4.20 9.79
C ASN A 212 13.96 2.76 9.59
N ALA A 213 15.06 2.62 8.85
CA ALA A 213 15.61 1.32 8.46
C ALA A 213 16.03 0.42 9.64
N ASP A 214 16.17 0.97 10.85
CA ASP A 214 16.61 0.25 12.05
C ASP A 214 15.44 -0.16 12.96
N THR A 215 14.22 0.29 12.68
CA THR A 215 13.01 -0.19 13.35
C THR A 215 12.56 -1.55 12.83
N GLU A 216 11.74 -2.28 13.60
CA GLU A 216 11.19 -3.56 13.16
C GLU A 216 10.33 -3.43 11.90
N LEU A 217 9.34 -2.51 11.92
CA LEU A 217 8.47 -2.28 10.78
C LEU A 217 9.24 -1.67 9.62
N GLY A 218 10.20 -0.76 9.85
CA GLY A 218 11.02 -0.19 8.79
C GLY A 218 11.89 -1.21 8.06
N ARG A 219 12.44 -2.22 8.77
CA ARG A 219 13.09 -3.38 8.13
C ARG A 219 12.10 -4.24 7.36
N TRP A 220 10.93 -4.51 7.93
CA TRP A 220 9.89 -5.32 7.30
C TRP A 220 9.40 -4.68 6.00
N LEU A 221 9.16 -3.37 6.01
CA LEU A 221 8.76 -2.58 4.85
C LEU A 221 9.83 -2.59 3.75
N ARG A 222 11.10 -2.35 4.09
CA ARG A 222 12.21 -2.38 3.12
C ARG A 222 12.50 -3.77 2.54
N SER A 223 11.94 -4.83 3.14
CA SER A 223 11.98 -6.18 2.58
C SER A 223 10.95 -6.45 1.48
N LYS A 224 9.96 -5.57 1.29
CA LYS A 224 8.85 -5.76 0.36
C LYS A 224 9.23 -5.53 -1.09
N ASN A 225 8.52 -6.22 -1.97
CA ASN A 225 8.68 -6.05 -3.41
C ASN A 225 7.90 -4.83 -3.90
N ILE A 226 8.28 -4.33 -5.07
CA ILE A 226 7.64 -3.22 -5.78
C ILE A 226 6.85 -3.72 -7.00
N ILE A 227 7.11 -4.97 -7.40
CA ILE A 227 6.43 -5.68 -8.47
C ILE A 227 6.50 -7.19 -8.18
N GLU A 228 5.43 -7.93 -8.39
CA GLU A 228 5.42 -9.39 -8.22
C GLU A 228 4.73 -10.09 -9.37
N LYS A 229 5.22 -11.27 -9.72
CA LYS A 229 4.53 -12.23 -10.58
C LYS A 229 3.85 -13.29 -9.70
N ILE A 230 2.52 -13.37 -9.75
CA ILE A 230 1.73 -14.35 -8.97
C ILE A 230 0.88 -15.16 -9.94
N GLY A 231 1.31 -16.37 -10.26
CA GLY A 231 0.71 -17.19 -11.32
C GLY A 231 0.71 -16.47 -12.66
N ASP A 232 -0.50 -16.24 -13.20
CA ASP A 232 -0.73 -15.55 -14.47
C ASP A 232 -0.92 -14.02 -14.29
N MET A 233 -0.44 -13.44 -13.19
CA MET A 233 -0.64 -12.03 -12.87
C MET A 233 0.68 -11.32 -12.64
N LEU A 234 0.78 -10.10 -13.14
CA LEU A 234 1.84 -9.15 -12.80
C LEU A 234 1.21 -8.03 -11.96
N VAL A 235 1.60 -7.97 -10.69
CA VAL A 235 1.01 -7.08 -9.69
C VAL A 235 2.01 -5.99 -9.33
N MET A 236 1.57 -4.74 -9.37
CA MET A 236 2.31 -3.56 -8.91
C MET A 236 1.32 -2.47 -8.53
N HIS A 237 1.80 -1.36 -7.99
CA HIS A 237 0.90 -0.32 -7.51
C HIS A 237 0.30 0.54 -8.62
N GLY A 238 1.12 1.26 -9.41
CA GLY A 238 0.65 2.11 -10.50
C GLY A 238 0.56 1.39 -11.85
N GLY A 239 1.68 0.83 -12.33
CA GLY A 239 1.72 0.09 -13.59
C GLY A 239 3.07 0.06 -14.30
N MET A 240 3.11 -0.57 -15.47
CA MET A 240 4.31 -0.72 -16.29
C MET A 240 4.25 0.21 -17.51
N SER A 241 5.11 1.23 -17.53
CA SER A 241 5.28 2.13 -18.68
C SER A 241 6.08 1.48 -19.80
N ALA A 242 6.02 2.05 -21.01
CA ALA A 242 6.82 1.59 -22.15
C ALA A 242 8.33 1.70 -21.85
N ASP A 243 8.79 2.83 -21.30
CA ASP A 243 10.18 3.08 -20.94
C ASP A 243 10.72 2.06 -19.92
N ALA A 244 9.89 1.66 -18.96
CA ALA A 244 10.22 0.63 -17.98
C ALA A 244 10.27 -0.75 -18.65
N LEU A 245 9.31 -1.05 -19.52
CA LEU A 245 9.26 -2.32 -20.27
C LEU A 245 10.51 -2.51 -21.16
N GLU A 246 10.98 -1.44 -21.79
CA GLU A 246 12.16 -1.43 -22.67
C GLU A 246 13.47 -1.86 -21.97
N GLN A 247 13.55 -1.74 -20.64
CA GLN A 247 14.70 -2.20 -19.87
C GLN A 247 14.83 -3.73 -19.84
N LYS A 248 13.77 -4.47 -20.21
CA LYS A 248 13.76 -5.95 -20.33
C LYS A 248 14.20 -6.70 -19.07
N LEU A 249 14.04 -6.10 -17.90
CA LEU A 249 14.35 -6.72 -16.63
C LEU A 249 13.25 -7.69 -16.19
N THR A 250 13.65 -8.75 -15.50
CA THR A 250 12.75 -9.65 -14.77
C THR A 250 12.26 -9.00 -13.48
N VAL A 251 11.17 -9.53 -12.90
CA VAL A 251 10.64 -9.02 -11.62
C VAL A 251 11.66 -9.12 -10.49
N ASP A 252 12.48 -10.17 -10.44
CA ASP A 252 13.51 -10.31 -9.40
C ASP A 252 14.65 -9.29 -9.60
N GLU A 253 15.08 -9.04 -10.84
CA GLU A 253 16.11 -8.01 -11.13
C GLU A 253 15.61 -6.62 -10.76
N ILE A 254 14.37 -6.26 -11.12
CA ILE A 254 13.76 -4.98 -10.76
C ILE A 254 13.76 -4.80 -9.25
N ASN A 255 13.27 -5.79 -8.50
CA ASN A 255 13.18 -5.71 -7.04
C ASN A 255 14.56 -5.62 -6.37
N ASN A 256 15.49 -6.50 -6.76
CA ASN A 256 16.81 -6.57 -6.15
C ASN A 256 17.63 -5.31 -6.43
N ALA A 257 17.60 -4.80 -7.66
CA ALA A 257 18.30 -3.59 -8.03
C ALA A 257 17.68 -2.33 -7.40
N SER A 258 16.35 -2.29 -7.22
CA SER A 258 15.66 -1.13 -6.65
C SER A 258 15.80 -1.00 -5.14
N ARG A 259 15.91 -2.11 -4.42
CA ARG A 259 15.85 -2.17 -2.95
C ARG A 259 16.80 -1.19 -2.23
N PRO A 260 18.07 -1.04 -2.63
CA PRO A 260 18.99 -0.10 -1.98
C PRO A 260 18.63 1.37 -2.17
N TYR A 261 17.72 1.68 -3.11
CA TYR A 261 17.36 3.04 -3.52
C TYR A 261 15.94 3.45 -3.08
N LEU A 262 15.20 2.59 -2.39
CA LEU A 262 13.82 2.88 -1.96
C LEU A 262 13.73 4.07 -1.01
N ASP A 263 14.75 4.30 -0.18
CA ASP A 263 14.84 5.43 0.75
C ASP A 263 15.89 6.48 0.34
N LYS A 264 16.33 6.44 -0.92
CA LYS A 264 17.33 7.37 -1.46
C LYS A 264 16.71 8.43 -2.35
N SER A 265 17.38 9.57 -2.44
CA SER A 265 17.01 10.62 -3.40
C SER A 265 17.10 10.10 -4.83
N SER A 266 16.17 10.52 -5.69
CA SER A 266 16.20 10.21 -7.12
C SER A 266 17.49 10.65 -7.82
N LYS A 267 18.23 11.62 -7.25
CA LYS A 267 19.52 12.10 -7.76
C LYS A 267 20.61 11.02 -7.76
N VAL A 268 20.53 10.05 -6.86
CA VAL A 268 21.52 8.95 -6.74
C VAL A 268 20.99 7.63 -7.29
N THR A 269 19.78 7.63 -7.87
CA THR A 269 19.19 6.44 -8.51
C THR A 269 19.88 6.18 -9.86
N PRO A 270 20.38 4.96 -10.13
CA PRO A 270 20.94 4.57 -11.41
C PRO A 270 19.98 4.80 -12.57
N ASP A 271 20.49 5.16 -13.74
CA ASP A 271 19.66 5.51 -14.91
C ASP A 271 18.68 4.39 -15.31
N ILE A 272 19.15 3.14 -15.31
CA ILE A 272 18.31 1.96 -15.62
C ILE A 272 17.11 1.80 -14.66
N LEU A 273 17.20 2.36 -13.43
CA LEU A 273 16.16 2.28 -12.42
C LEU A 273 15.23 3.50 -12.42
N LYS A 274 15.57 4.58 -13.14
CA LYS A 274 14.74 5.78 -13.19
C LYS A 274 13.37 5.53 -13.82
N SER A 275 13.29 4.64 -14.81
CA SER A 275 12.03 4.24 -15.43
C SER A 275 11.13 3.43 -14.49
N PHE A 276 11.68 2.78 -13.45
CA PHE A 276 10.90 2.03 -12.45
C PHE A 276 10.58 2.85 -11.21
N LEU A 277 11.49 3.71 -10.75
CA LEU A 277 11.36 4.44 -9.47
C LEU A 277 10.93 5.90 -9.61
N GLY A 278 10.88 6.41 -10.85
CA GLY A 278 10.45 7.77 -11.17
C GLY A 278 8.93 7.91 -11.32
N ASN A 279 8.48 9.10 -11.72
CA ASN A 279 7.06 9.46 -11.82
C ASN A 279 6.29 8.72 -12.94
N GLN A 280 6.97 7.99 -13.81
CA GLN A 280 6.37 7.09 -14.81
C GLN A 280 6.66 5.61 -14.50
N GLY A 281 7.15 5.34 -13.29
CA GLY A 281 7.51 4.02 -12.83
C GLY A 281 6.40 3.33 -12.06
N VAL A 282 6.76 2.19 -11.46
CA VAL A 282 5.80 1.20 -10.94
C VAL A 282 4.92 1.71 -9.81
N PHE A 283 5.30 2.81 -9.15
CA PHE A 283 4.51 3.43 -8.09
C PHE A 283 3.56 4.52 -8.59
N TRP A 284 3.79 5.12 -9.76
CA TRP A 284 3.14 6.38 -10.14
C TRP A 284 2.46 6.33 -11.51
N TYR A 285 2.73 5.30 -12.30
CA TYR A 285 2.24 5.23 -13.67
C TYR A 285 0.71 5.13 -13.71
N ARG A 286 0.04 6.17 -14.21
CA ARG A 286 -1.42 6.22 -14.43
C ARG A 286 -1.84 6.01 -15.88
N GLY A 287 -0.92 5.59 -16.75
CA GLY A 287 -1.16 5.54 -18.19
C GLY A 287 -2.19 4.49 -18.61
N TYR A 288 -2.62 3.57 -17.74
CA TYR A 288 -3.73 2.67 -18.06
C TYR A 288 -5.10 3.34 -18.04
N PHE A 289 -5.25 4.43 -17.30
CA PHE A 289 -6.54 5.04 -17.01
C PHE A 289 -6.65 6.50 -17.49
N THR A 290 -5.53 7.19 -17.61
CA THR A 290 -5.50 8.63 -17.98
C THR A 290 -5.57 8.87 -19.49
N LYS A 291 -5.80 10.14 -19.87
CA LYS A 291 -5.96 10.58 -21.27
C LYS A 291 -4.80 10.17 -22.19
N SER A 292 -3.56 10.19 -21.70
CA SER A 292 -2.39 9.68 -22.42
C SER A 292 -2.29 8.17 -22.26
N ARG A 293 -3.34 7.49 -22.73
CA ARG A 293 -3.60 6.10 -22.43
C ARG A 293 -2.58 5.19 -23.11
N ALA A 294 -2.09 4.17 -22.40
CA ALA A 294 -1.24 3.13 -22.95
C ALA A 294 -1.99 2.43 -24.09
N SER A 295 -1.27 2.07 -25.15
CA SER A 295 -1.86 1.30 -26.24
C SER A 295 -2.07 -0.17 -25.84
N MET A 296 -3.01 -0.85 -26.50
CA MET A 296 -3.16 -2.31 -26.36
C MET A 296 -1.85 -3.04 -26.68
N GLN A 297 -1.05 -2.52 -27.61
CA GLN A 297 0.26 -3.08 -27.96
C GLN A 297 1.23 -3.06 -26.77
N THR A 298 1.26 -1.98 -25.98
CA THR A 298 2.09 -1.90 -24.77
C THR A 298 1.62 -2.88 -23.70
N VAL A 299 0.30 -3.02 -23.53
CA VAL A 299 -0.29 -4.01 -22.61
C VAL A 299 0.10 -5.43 -23.03
N ASP A 300 -0.08 -5.78 -24.31
CA ASP A 300 0.25 -7.10 -24.85
C ASP A 300 1.75 -7.40 -24.79
N ALA A 301 2.59 -6.41 -25.05
CA ALA A 301 4.03 -6.54 -24.91
C ALA A 301 4.44 -6.82 -23.46
N THR A 302 3.80 -6.15 -22.49
CA THR A 302 4.00 -6.39 -21.06
C THR A 302 3.59 -7.81 -20.68
N LEU A 303 2.37 -8.22 -21.03
CA LEU A 303 1.88 -9.58 -20.76
C LEU A 303 2.80 -10.66 -21.34
N LYS A 304 3.26 -10.46 -22.58
CA LYS A 304 4.18 -11.36 -23.27
C LYS A 304 5.54 -11.44 -22.58
N GLN A 305 6.14 -10.30 -22.21
CA GLN A 305 7.46 -10.26 -21.57
C GLN A 305 7.47 -11.01 -20.25
N TYR A 306 6.45 -10.81 -19.41
CA TYR A 306 6.36 -11.44 -18.09
C TYR A 306 5.65 -12.80 -18.10
N LYS A 307 5.11 -13.22 -19.25
CA LYS A 307 4.37 -14.48 -19.45
C LYS A 307 3.22 -14.61 -18.45
N VAL A 308 2.34 -13.63 -18.48
CA VAL A 308 1.16 -13.47 -17.62
C VAL A 308 -0.07 -13.16 -18.48
N LYS A 309 -1.26 -13.27 -17.91
CA LYS A 309 -2.54 -12.92 -18.55
C LYS A 309 -3.10 -11.59 -18.06
N TYR A 310 -2.75 -11.19 -16.84
CA TYR A 310 -3.28 -9.99 -16.20
C TYR A 310 -2.16 -9.07 -15.71
N ILE A 311 -2.39 -7.76 -15.85
CA ILE A 311 -1.70 -6.71 -15.11
C ILE A 311 -2.68 -6.24 -14.03
N VAL A 312 -2.25 -6.21 -12.77
CA VAL A 312 -3.10 -5.89 -11.62
C VAL A 312 -2.52 -4.68 -10.90
N VAL A 313 -3.31 -3.60 -10.78
CA VAL A 313 -2.85 -2.28 -10.29
C VAL A 313 -3.89 -1.59 -9.41
N GLY A 314 -3.42 -0.73 -8.50
CA GLY A 314 -4.23 0.23 -7.73
C GLY A 314 -4.00 1.66 -8.20
N HIS A 315 -3.72 2.57 -7.25
CA HIS A 315 -3.23 3.95 -7.44
C HIS A 315 -4.15 4.97 -8.12
N THR A 316 -5.01 4.52 -9.04
CA THR A 316 -5.89 5.38 -9.81
C THR A 316 -7.35 5.01 -9.57
N ILE A 317 -8.00 5.81 -8.75
CA ILE A 317 -9.44 5.75 -8.55
C ILE A 317 -10.13 6.12 -9.85
N ILE A 318 -10.98 5.22 -10.31
CA ILE A 318 -11.82 5.36 -11.50
C ILE A 318 -13.26 5.08 -11.11
N LYS A 319 -14.22 5.72 -11.77
CA LYS A 319 -15.66 5.63 -11.43
C LYS A 319 -16.21 4.19 -11.38
N GLN A 320 -15.67 3.28 -12.19
CA GLN A 320 -16.06 1.87 -12.19
C GLN A 320 -15.46 1.10 -11.00
N ASN A 321 -14.65 1.74 -10.15
CA ASN A 321 -13.91 1.18 -9.02
C ASN A 321 -13.07 -0.02 -9.49
N ILE A 322 -13.38 -1.21 -8.96
CA ILE A 322 -12.74 -2.47 -9.36
C ILE A 322 -13.28 -2.93 -10.71
N GLY A 323 -12.42 -2.97 -11.72
CA GLY A 323 -12.82 -3.19 -13.09
C GLY A 323 -11.82 -3.95 -13.95
N LEU A 324 -12.33 -4.44 -15.08
CA LEU A 324 -11.57 -5.08 -16.14
C LEU A 324 -11.44 -4.12 -17.33
N TYR A 325 -10.22 -3.92 -17.79
CA TYR A 325 -9.84 -2.98 -18.85
C TYR A 325 -9.00 -3.70 -19.91
N TYR A 326 -8.85 -3.09 -21.07
CA TYR A 326 -8.04 -3.57 -22.18
C TYR A 326 -8.43 -5.00 -22.61
N GLY A 327 -9.70 -5.23 -22.89
CA GLY A 327 -10.19 -6.58 -23.20
C GLY A 327 -10.08 -7.56 -22.03
N GLY A 328 -10.08 -7.06 -20.79
CA GLY A 328 -9.92 -7.83 -19.56
C GLY A 328 -8.49 -8.19 -19.16
N LYS A 329 -7.50 -7.54 -19.77
CA LYS A 329 -6.06 -7.74 -19.52
C LYS A 329 -5.50 -6.93 -18.36
N VAL A 330 -6.13 -5.80 -18.03
CA VAL A 330 -5.74 -4.95 -16.91
C VAL A 330 -6.85 -4.97 -15.87
N VAL A 331 -6.50 -5.17 -14.61
CA VAL A 331 -7.40 -5.20 -13.46
C VAL A 331 -7.08 -3.98 -12.60
N GLY A 332 -8.03 -3.05 -12.51
CA GLY A 332 -7.97 -1.94 -11.56
C GLY A 332 -8.54 -2.38 -10.23
N LEU A 333 -7.84 -2.07 -9.14
CA LEU A 333 -8.21 -2.47 -7.77
C LEU A 333 -8.64 -1.29 -6.89
N ASP A 334 -8.28 -0.07 -7.27
CA ASP A 334 -8.39 1.10 -6.40
C ASP A 334 -9.84 1.53 -6.23
N VAL A 335 -10.21 1.82 -4.99
CA VAL A 335 -11.54 2.29 -4.58
C VAL A 335 -11.39 3.46 -3.63
N ASN A 336 -12.36 4.37 -3.61
CA ASN A 336 -12.27 5.54 -2.75
C ASN A 336 -12.67 5.22 -1.31
N GLU A 337 -11.79 4.53 -0.58
CA GLU A 337 -11.99 4.13 0.82
C GLU A 337 -12.31 5.33 1.72
N HIS A 338 -11.71 6.51 1.44
CA HIS A 338 -11.97 7.75 2.17
C HIS A 338 -13.37 8.33 1.95
N LYS A 339 -14.02 8.00 0.83
CA LYS A 339 -15.44 8.31 0.57
C LYS A 339 -16.38 7.19 1.05
N GLY A 340 -15.84 6.12 1.63
CA GLY A 340 -16.59 5.00 2.20
C GLY A 340 -16.85 3.86 1.22
N ASP A 341 -16.25 3.87 0.03
CA ASP A 341 -16.32 2.77 -0.92
C ASP A 341 -15.43 1.63 -0.43
N ARG A 342 -16.01 0.43 -0.25
CA ARG A 342 -15.30 -0.73 0.31
C ARG A 342 -15.48 -1.94 -0.59
N ALA A 343 -14.41 -2.32 -1.27
CA ALA A 343 -14.44 -3.51 -2.11
C ALA A 343 -13.09 -4.21 -2.22
N ALA A 344 -13.13 -5.48 -2.60
CA ALA A 344 -11.95 -6.27 -2.91
C ALA A 344 -12.15 -7.03 -4.22
N ALA A 345 -11.06 -7.34 -4.92
CA ALA A 345 -11.10 -8.22 -6.07
C ALA A 345 -10.73 -9.65 -5.63
N LEU A 346 -11.54 -10.64 -5.98
CA LEU A 346 -11.22 -12.05 -5.77
C LEU A 346 -10.98 -12.73 -7.12
N TYR A 347 -9.81 -13.35 -7.25
CA TYR A 347 -9.54 -14.30 -8.32
C TYR A 347 -9.65 -15.72 -7.82
N THR A 348 -10.50 -16.52 -8.44
CA THR A 348 -10.63 -17.95 -8.12
C THR A 348 -11.17 -18.72 -9.31
N LYS A 349 -10.65 -19.93 -9.54
CA LYS A 349 -11.08 -20.83 -10.62
C LYS A 349 -11.09 -20.16 -12.01
N GLY A 350 -10.07 -19.33 -12.28
CA GLY A 350 -9.92 -18.65 -13.57
C GLY A 350 -10.78 -17.40 -13.77
N LYS A 351 -11.52 -16.96 -12.75
CA LYS A 351 -12.49 -15.85 -12.84
C LYS A 351 -12.23 -14.77 -11.81
N TRP A 352 -12.56 -13.54 -12.19
CA TRP A 352 -12.52 -12.36 -11.33
C TRP A 352 -13.89 -12.06 -10.74
N TYR A 353 -13.90 -11.61 -9.50
CA TYR A 353 -15.09 -11.18 -8.79
C TYR A 353 -14.79 -9.91 -8.02
N VAL A 354 -15.78 -9.06 -7.85
CA VAL A 354 -15.78 -7.99 -6.84
C VAL A 354 -16.53 -8.49 -5.62
N LEU A 355 -15.98 -8.20 -4.45
CA LEU A 355 -16.53 -8.49 -3.14
C LEU A 355 -16.76 -7.16 -2.43
N ASP A 356 -17.92 -6.99 -1.81
CA ASP A 356 -18.20 -5.82 -0.96
C ASP A 356 -17.96 -6.12 0.53
N ALA A 357 -18.08 -5.09 1.38
CA ALA A 357 -17.96 -5.21 2.83
C ALA A 357 -19.12 -5.99 3.51
N SER A 358 -20.14 -6.41 2.76
CA SER A 358 -21.21 -7.30 3.24
C SER A 358 -20.96 -8.77 2.85
N GLY A 359 -19.88 -9.05 2.10
CA GLY A 359 -19.55 -10.38 1.60
C GLY A 359 -20.33 -10.76 0.34
N ASN A 360 -21.03 -9.81 -0.29
CA ASN A 360 -21.69 -10.07 -1.56
C ASN A 360 -20.62 -10.22 -2.65
N LYS A 361 -20.84 -11.20 -3.53
CA LYS A 361 -19.91 -11.55 -4.60
C LYS A 361 -20.56 -11.37 -5.95
N LYS A 362 -19.94 -10.55 -6.82
CA LYS A 362 -20.37 -10.34 -8.21
C LYS A 362 -19.23 -10.67 -9.16
N GLU A 363 -19.51 -11.46 -10.21
CA GLU A 363 -18.51 -11.75 -11.25
C GLU A 363 -18.17 -10.47 -12.02
N LEU A 364 -16.87 -10.22 -12.20
CA LEU A 364 -16.39 -9.14 -13.05
C LEU A 364 -16.38 -9.63 -14.50
N ILE A 365 -17.17 -8.95 -15.31
CA ILE A 365 -17.27 -9.20 -16.75
C ILE A 365 -16.73 -7.94 -17.44
N TYR A 366 -15.82 -8.14 -18.40
CA TYR A 366 -15.29 -7.05 -19.19
C TYR A 366 -16.42 -6.39 -20.00
N ASN A 367 -16.45 -5.06 -19.98
CA ASN A 367 -17.28 -4.23 -20.86
C ASN A 367 -16.34 -3.33 -21.68
N GLU A 368 -16.58 -3.23 -22.99
CA GLU A 368 -15.84 -2.34 -23.88
C GLU A 368 -15.95 -0.86 -23.47
N ASP A 369 -17.04 -0.46 -22.83
CA ASP A 369 -17.21 0.89 -22.29
C ASP A 369 -16.17 1.24 -21.22
N ASN A 370 -15.62 0.24 -20.51
CA ASN A 370 -14.54 0.46 -19.55
C ASN A 370 -13.27 0.99 -20.24
N ASP A 371 -13.12 0.77 -21.55
CA ASP A 371 -12.01 1.29 -22.32
C ASP A 371 -12.22 2.73 -22.84
N THR A 372 -13.38 3.33 -22.54
CA THR A 372 -13.70 4.72 -22.86
C THR A 372 -13.72 5.56 -21.58
N ILE A 373 -12.57 5.70 -20.92
CA ILE A 373 -12.41 6.49 -19.68
C ILE A 373 -12.31 7.96 -20.03
N LYS A 374 -13.18 8.79 -19.44
CA LYS A 374 -13.11 10.25 -19.56
C LYS A 374 -12.33 10.83 -18.39
N THR A 375 -11.82 12.06 -18.56
CA THR A 375 -11.10 12.75 -17.48
C THR A 375 -11.96 12.90 -16.23
N GLU A 376 -13.27 13.14 -16.39
CA GLU A 376 -14.21 13.22 -15.26
C GLU A 376 -14.48 11.88 -14.54
N ASP A 377 -14.07 10.75 -15.11
CA ASP A 377 -14.20 9.44 -14.47
C ASP A 377 -13.01 9.10 -13.56
N ILE A 378 -11.99 9.96 -13.48
CA ILE A 378 -10.76 9.77 -12.71
C ILE A 378 -10.76 10.76 -11.53
N ASP A 379 -10.61 10.23 -10.31
CA ASP A 379 -10.59 11.00 -9.07
C ASP A 379 -9.18 11.57 -8.74
#